data_AF-A0A7J8Y724-F1
#
_entry.id   AF-A0A7J8Y724-F1
#
_cell.length_a   1.000
_cell.length_b   1.000
_cell.length_c   1.000
_cell.angle_alpha   90.00
_cell.angle_beta   90.00
_cell.angle_gamma   90.00
#
_symmetry.space_group_name_H-M   'P 1'
#
loop_
_entity.id
_entity.type
_entity.pdbx_description
1 polymer ?
#
loop_
_entity_poly.entity_id
_entity_poly.type
_entity_poly.pdbx_seq_one_letter_code
_entity_poly.pdbx_strand_id
1 'polypeptide(L)'
;CNGFSVFYINLSVPAKTSPEPANLLPEILPGDKPVKKLSSSSVMYAVKEENPSLNLKTHLSLLQKPNISMVSKPEKQPHRFSPQTLKALQLRTTKRTKGFTFSTKLRAFFQNSNCKLRFFMTWISSLHSLSHRELLVIESVFKSNPKACLVIVSTSLDSPKGNAVLKPFLNMGFNLITVSPDFDSIFKHTYAETWFNRLKTGNINPGEVSLGQNLSNLLRLVLLYKYGGVYIDTDVIVLKSFNNLSNVIGAQSMNIETKTWSRLNNAVLVFDKHHPLLYKFIQEFALTFDGNKWGHNGPYLVSRVVGRVTNRPGFNFTVLPPPAFYPVDWSRIRSLFRGPNNGIQSDWLRRKLEKIRRQSYAVHLWNRQSKDVRVEE
;
A
#
# COMPACT_ATOMS: atom_id res chain seq x y z
N CYS A 1 18.38 11.41 14.41
CA CYS A 1 17.86 10.40 15.34
C CYS A 1 17.44 9.16 14.55
N ASN A 2 18.11 8.05 14.82
CA ASN A 2 18.17 6.88 13.95
C ASN A 2 16.87 6.07 14.03
N GLY A 3 16.15 5.92 12.91
CA GLY A 3 15.02 4.99 12.78
C GLY A 3 15.42 3.49 12.78
N PHE A 4 16.61 3.18 13.30
CA PHE A 4 17.19 1.83 13.32
C PHE A 4 16.78 0.99 14.55
N SER A 5 16.34 1.63 15.63
CA SER A 5 16.12 0.94 16.93
C SER A 5 14.91 -0.02 16.93
N VAL A 6 13.92 0.17 16.07
CA VAL A 6 12.72 -0.70 16.05
C VAL A 6 13.02 -2.10 15.47
N PHE A 7 14.08 -2.25 14.66
CA PHE A 7 14.34 -3.51 13.94
C PHE A 7 15.69 -4.18 14.23
N TYR A 8 16.59 -3.53 14.97
CA TYR A 8 17.86 -4.12 15.42
C TYR A 8 17.89 -4.20 16.96
N ILE A 9 17.61 -5.39 17.48
CA ILE A 9 18.02 -5.77 18.84
C ILE A 9 19.06 -6.87 18.62
N ASN A 10 20.32 -6.57 18.90
CA ASN A 10 21.36 -7.58 19.02
C ASN A 10 21.07 -8.36 20.31
N LEU A 11 20.63 -9.60 20.17
CA LEU A 11 20.59 -10.54 21.28
C LEU A 11 22.01 -11.05 21.49
N SER A 12 22.65 -10.62 22.57
CA SER A 12 23.85 -11.25 23.10
C SER A 12 23.52 -12.71 23.37
N VAL A 13 24.10 -13.64 22.61
CA VAL A 13 24.03 -15.07 22.88
C VAL A 13 24.99 -15.35 24.03
N PRO A 14 24.53 -15.82 25.22
CA PRO A 14 25.45 -16.36 26.20
C PRO A 14 25.98 -17.70 25.68
N ALA A 15 27.27 -17.92 25.92
CA ALA A 15 28.01 -19.10 25.50
C ALA A 15 27.33 -20.41 25.92
N LYS A 16 27.51 -21.42 25.06
CA LYS A 16 27.11 -22.82 25.25
C LYS A 16 27.50 -23.34 26.65
N THR A 17 26.55 -23.96 27.34
CA THR A 17 26.84 -25.01 28.33
C THR A 17 26.15 -26.31 27.91
N SER A 18 26.93 -27.39 27.97
CA SER A 18 26.66 -28.78 27.58
C SER A 18 25.45 -29.41 28.31
N PRO A 19 24.79 -30.44 27.74
CA PRO A 19 23.62 -31.10 28.35
C PRO A 19 23.99 -32.35 29.14
N GLU A 20 23.27 -32.63 30.25
CA GLU A 20 23.09 -33.98 30.81
C GLU A 20 22.08 -34.00 32.00
N PRO A 21 21.49 -35.15 32.39
CA PRO A 21 20.34 -35.76 31.75
C PRO A 21 19.10 -35.87 32.66
N ALA A 22 17.99 -36.25 32.03
CA ALA A 22 16.68 -36.49 32.65
C ALA A 22 16.67 -37.72 33.57
N ASN A 23 15.98 -37.63 34.71
CA ASN A 23 15.46 -38.78 35.46
C ASN A 23 13.97 -38.55 35.81
N LEU A 24 13.21 -39.58 35.46
CA LEU A 24 11.81 -39.92 35.71
C LEU A 24 11.65 -40.36 37.20
N LEU A 25 10.58 -40.09 37.99
CA LEU A 25 9.19 -40.59 37.98
C LEU A 25 8.46 -40.09 39.30
N PRO A 26 7.19 -40.46 39.65
CA PRO A 26 6.15 -39.52 40.12
C PRO A 26 5.64 -39.76 41.56
N GLU A 27 4.86 -38.82 42.12
CA GLU A 27 3.96 -39.15 43.24
C GLU A 27 2.74 -38.22 43.34
N ILE A 28 1.71 -38.76 44.00
CA ILE A 28 0.28 -38.60 43.77
C ILE A 28 -0.37 -37.61 44.78
N LEU A 29 -1.46 -36.95 44.37
CA LEU A 29 -2.36 -36.05 45.13
C LEU A 29 -3.11 -36.76 46.29
N PRO A 30 -3.73 -36.02 47.24
CA PRO A 30 -5.20 -35.83 47.14
C PRO A 30 -5.81 -34.53 47.75
N GLY A 31 -6.88 -34.04 47.10
CA GLY A 31 -8.10 -33.39 47.68
C GLY A 31 -7.99 -31.97 48.28
N ASP A 32 -8.98 -31.07 48.24
CA ASP A 32 -10.34 -31.07 47.70
C ASP A 32 -10.89 -29.60 47.69
N LYS A 33 -11.60 -29.21 46.59
CA LYS A 33 -12.84 -28.39 46.54
C LYS A 33 -12.87 -26.83 46.77
N PRO A 34 -13.94 -26.11 46.31
CA PRO A 34 -13.82 -25.11 45.23
C PRO A 34 -14.24 -23.68 45.60
N VAL A 35 -13.75 -22.67 44.87
CA VAL A 35 -14.27 -21.29 44.94
C VAL A 35 -14.73 -20.79 43.57
N LYS A 36 -15.98 -20.31 43.54
CA LYS A 36 -16.69 -19.74 42.39
C LYS A 36 -16.15 -18.35 42.02
N LYS A 37 -16.13 -18.11 40.69
CA LYS A 37 -16.38 -16.85 39.94
C LYS A 37 -15.68 -15.56 40.44
N LEU A 38 -14.83 -15.02 39.56
CA LEU A 38 -14.98 -13.63 39.13
C LEU A 38 -14.72 -13.52 37.62
N SER A 39 -15.77 -13.17 36.89
CA SER A 39 -15.76 -12.77 35.49
C SER A 39 -15.21 -11.35 35.41
N SER A 40 -14.10 -11.13 34.69
CA SER A 40 -13.68 -9.79 34.27
C SER A 40 -13.86 -9.65 32.76
N SER A 41 -15.06 -9.18 32.41
CA SER A 41 -15.42 -8.69 31.09
C SER A 41 -14.54 -7.48 30.73
N SER A 42 -13.59 -7.67 29.82
CA SER A 42 -12.93 -6.53 29.15
C SER A 42 -13.79 -6.16 27.94
N VAL A 43 -14.66 -5.18 28.16
CA VAL A 43 -15.56 -4.59 27.16
C VAL A 43 -14.71 -4.03 26.00
N MET A 44 -14.74 -4.71 24.85
CA MET A 44 -14.24 -4.17 23.60
C MET A 44 -15.26 -3.15 23.08
N TYR A 45 -14.89 -1.88 23.03
CA TYR A 45 -15.62 -0.88 22.25
C TYR A 45 -15.53 -1.27 20.77
N ALA A 46 -16.57 -1.94 20.27
CA ALA A 46 -16.82 -2.11 18.85
C ALA A 46 -17.29 -0.76 18.30
N VAL A 47 -16.40 -0.01 17.64
CA VAL A 47 -16.83 1.07 16.75
C VAL A 47 -17.44 0.40 15.52
N LYS A 48 -18.75 0.57 15.39
CA LYS A 48 -19.59 0.04 14.32
C LYS A 48 -19.24 0.78 13.02
N GLU A 49 -18.39 0.18 12.19
CA GLU A 49 -18.36 0.52 10.76
C GLU A 49 -19.62 -0.08 10.14
N GLU A 50 -20.52 0.77 9.63
CA GLU A 50 -21.67 0.32 8.85
C GLU A 50 -21.19 -0.33 7.55
N ASN A 51 -21.13 -1.66 7.56
CA ASN A 51 -21.05 -2.47 6.35
C ASN A 51 -22.45 -2.60 5.75
N PRO A 52 -22.70 -2.16 4.51
CA PRO A 52 -23.88 -2.62 3.79
C PRO A 52 -23.71 -4.11 3.46
N SER A 53 -24.68 -4.91 3.89
CA SER A 53 -24.76 -6.35 3.67
C SER A 53 -24.85 -6.67 2.17
N LEU A 54 -23.88 -7.45 1.67
CA LEU A 54 -23.95 -8.09 0.36
C LEU A 54 -24.78 -9.37 0.48
N ASN A 55 -26.10 -9.25 0.39
CA ASN A 55 -26.97 -10.38 0.08
C ASN A 55 -27.26 -10.37 -1.42
N LEU A 56 -26.53 -11.19 -2.17
CA LEU A 56 -26.81 -11.46 -3.58
C LEU A 56 -27.68 -12.72 -3.65
N LYS A 57 -28.99 -12.54 -3.81
CA LYS A 57 -29.87 -13.57 -4.38
C LYS A 57 -30.59 -12.99 -5.60
N THR A 58 -30.34 -13.65 -6.71
CA THR A 58 -30.93 -13.55 -8.04
C THR A 58 -32.45 -13.38 -8.01
N HIS A 59 -32.98 -12.44 -8.78
CA HIS A 59 -33.95 -12.65 -9.87
C HIS A 59 -34.22 -11.30 -10.57
N LEU A 60 -33.87 -11.20 -11.85
CA LEU A 60 -34.31 -10.11 -12.71
C LEU A 60 -35.82 -10.27 -12.97
N SER A 61 -36.60 -9.24 -12.69
CA SER A 61 -37.96 -9.06 -13.22
C SER A 61 -38.06 -7.69 -13.88
N LEU A 62 -38.52 -7.71 -15.14
CA LEU A 62 -38.81 -6.57 -16.00
C LEU A 62 -39.96 -5.70 -15.47
N LEU A 63 -39.88 -4.40 -15.79
CA LEU A 63 -40.95 -3.39 -15.89
C LEU A 63 -41.60 -2.86 -14.60
N GLN A 64 -41.37 -1.58 -14.28
CA GLN A 64 -42.32 -0.46 -14.51
C GLN A 64 -41.72 0.88 -14.03
N LYS A 65 -41.93 1.95 -14.82
CA LYS A 65 -41.54 3.32 -14.48
C LYS A 65 -42.41 3.87 -13.34
N PRO A 66 -41.84 4.53 -12.32
CA PRO A 66 -42.60 5.46 -11.50
C PRO A 66 -42.33 6.90 -11.95
N ASN A 67 -43.41 7.63 -12.29
CA ASN A 67 -43.42 9.08 -12.34
C ASN A 67 -43.22 9.61 -10.91
N ILE A 68 -42.12 10.32 -10.67
CA ILE A 68 -41.92 11.11 -9.46
C ILE A 68 -41.55 12.52 -9.89
N SER A 69 -42.47 13.45 -9.66
CA SER A 69 -42.21 14.88 -9.72
C SER A 69 -41.24 15.24 -8.60
N MET A 70 -40.02 15.66 -8.95
CA MET A 70 -39.07 16.25 -8.01
C MET A 70 -38.92 17.73 -8.32
N VAL A 71 -39.37 18.54 -7.37
CA VAL A 71 -39.06 19.96 -7.24
C VAL A 71 -37.53 20.11 -7.24
N SER A 72 -37.01 20.83 -8.23
CA SER A 72 -35.60 21.10 -8.41
C SER A 72 -35.07 22.00 -7.29
N LYS A 73 -34.20 21.47 -6.43
CA LYS A 73 -33.24 22.30 -5.67
C LYS A 73 -32.13 22.73 -6.63
N PRO A 74 -31.63 23.98 -6.56
CA PRO A 74 -30.61 24.44 -7.49
C PRO A 74 -29.31 23.65 -7.29
N GLU A 75 -28.89 22.95 -8.34
CA GLU A 75 -27.55 22.39 -8.47
C GLU A 75 -26.53 23.51 -8.28
N LYS A 76 -25.68 23.38 -7.26
CA LYS A 76 -24.47 24.19 -7.19
C LYS A 76 -23.63 23.89 -8.42
N GLN A 77 -23.29 24.92 -9.19
CA GLN A 77 -22.43 24.81 -10.36
C GLN A 77 -21.18 23.97 -10.05
N PRO A 78 -20.71 23.12 -10.98
CA PRO A 78 -19.46 22.40 -10.78
C PRO A 78 -18.34 23.41 -10.60
N HIS A 79 -17.70 23.42 -9.43
CA HIS A 79 -16.49 24.20 -9.21
C HIS A 79 -15.47 23.84 -10.29
N ARG A 80 -15.30 24.71 -11.28
CA ARG A 80 -14.17 24.63 -12.23
C ARG A 80 -12.90 24.71 -11.40
N PHE A 81 -12.17 23.60 -11.34
CA PHE A 81 -10.88 23.57 -10.64
C PHE A 81 -9.95 24.63 -11.23
N SER A 82 -9.22 25.32 -10.36
CA SER A 82 -8.37 26.42 -10.80
C SER A 82 -7.29 25.88 -11.74
N PRO A 83 -6.99 26.57 -12.85
CA PRO A 83 -5.85 26.25 -13.71
C PRO A 83 -4.51 26.15 -12.95
N GLN A 84 -4.43 26.71 -11.75
CA GLN A 84 -3.24 26.70 -10.89
C GLN A 84 -2.99 25.31 -10.28
N THR A 85 -4.01 24.55 -9.86
CA THR A 85 -3.84 23.20 -9.30
C THR A 85 -3.35 22.21 -10.35
N LEU A 86 -3.87 22.29 -11.58
CA LEU A 86 -3.40 21.48 -12.72
C LEU A 86 -1.96 21.84 -13.12
N LYS A 87 -1.58 23.12 -13.00
CA LYS A 87 -0.20 23.57 -13.21
C LYS A 87 0.75 23.11 -12.09
N ALA A 88 0.31 23.15 -10.83
CA ALA A 88 1.12 22.74 -9.68
C ALA A 88 1.47 21.24 -9.72
N LEU A 89 0.55 20.40 -10.21
CA LEU A 89 0.79 18.98 -10.47
C LEU A 89 1.45 18.72 -11.84
N GLN A 90 1.82 19.79 -12.57
CA GLN A 90 2.38 19.74 -13.93
C GLN A 90 1.58 18.85 -14.89
N LEU A 91 0.26 18.76 -14.71
CA LEU A 91 -0.67 17.97 -15.54
C LEU A 91 -0.95 18.65 -16.88
N ARG A 92 -0.47 19.89 -17.07
CA ARG A 92 -0.45 20.57 -18.37
C ARG A 92 0.86 20.22 -19.08
N THR A 93 0.73 19.78 -20.32
CA THR A 93 1.83 19.54 -21.26
C THR A 93 2.85 20.67 -21.17
N THR A 94 3.98 20.44 -20.51
CA THR A 94 5.18 21.23 -20.72
C THR A 94 5.61 20.94 -22.15
N LYS A 95 5.94 21.98 -22.93
CA LYS A 95 6.43 21.83 -24.31
C LYS A 95 7.46 20.70 -24.33
N ARG A 96 7.29 19.72 -25.21
CA ARG A 96 8.26 18.64 -25.48
C ARG A 96 9.63 19.28 -25.72
N THR A 97 10.43 19.42 -24.67
CA THR A 97 11.87 19.57 -24.82
C THR A 97 12.37 18.27 -25.43
N LYS A 98 13.36 18.35 -26.32
CA LYS A 98 14.00 17.22 -27.02
C LYS A 98 14.77 16.29 -26.05
N GLY A 99 14.16 15.90 -24.94
CA GLY A 99 14.67 14.96 -23.96
C GLY A 99 14.03 13.58 -24.15
N PHE A 100 14.69 12.56 -23.62
CA PHE A 100 14.19 11.19 -23.59
C PHE A 100 12.81 11.12 -22.93
N THR A 101 11.83 10.52 -23.63
CA THR A 101 10.48 10.29 -23.08
C THR A 101 10.55 9.41 -21.82
N PHE A 102 9.54 9.50 -20.95
CA PHE A 102 9.42 8.65 -19.75
C PHE A 102 9.71 7.17 -20.07
N SER A 103 9.05 6.66 -21.12
CA SER A 103 9.19 5.27 -21.56
C SER A 103 10.60 4.93 -22.04
N THR A 104 11.30 5.89 -22.68
CA THR A 104 12.69 5.69 -23.13
C THR A 104 13.66 5.65 -21.95
N LYS A 105 13.51 6.54 -20.96
CA LYS A 105 14.33 6.53 -19.74
C LYS A 105 14.21 5.19 -18.99
N LEU A 106 12.98 4.71 -18.79
CA LEU A 106 12.74 3.43 -18.12
C LEU A 106 13.35 2.26 -18.90
N ARG A 107 13.17 2.25 -20.23
CA ARG A 107 13.72 1.20 -21.09
C ARG A 107 15.25 1.15 -21.00
N ALA A 108 15.91 2.29 -21.14
CA ALA A 108 17.36 2.38 -21.05
C ALA A 108 17.86 1.91 -19.67
N PHE A 109 17.20 2.35 -18.60
CA PHE A 109 17.54 1.92 -17.24
C PHE A 109 17.44 0.40 -17.06
N PHE A 110 16.32 -0.22 -17.47
CA PHE A 110 16.15 -1.66 -17.33
C PHE A 110 17.01 -2.49 -18.29
N GLN A 111 17.43 -1.93 -19.43
CA GLN A 111 18.38 -2.60 -20.34
C GLN A 111 19.81 -2.55 -19.78
N ASN A 112 20.19 -1.44 -19.15
CA ASN A 112 21.52 -1.25 -18.58
C ASN A 112 21.67 -1.87 -17.18
N SER A 113 20.57 -2.32 -16.57
CA SER A 113 20.56 -2.88 -15.22
C SER A 113 20.17 -4.35 -15.23
N ASN A 114 21.01 -5.22 -14.70
CA ASN A 114 20.69 -6.64 -14.52
C ASN A 114 19.87 -6.85 -13.24
N CYS A 115 18.56 -6.60 -13.32
CA CYS A 115 17.67 -6.61 -12.16
C CYS A 115 16.79 -7.85 -12.07
N LYS A 116 16.80 -8.51 -10.90
CA LYS A 116 15.89 -9.65 -10.61
C LYS A 116 14.45 -9.20 -10.40
N LEU A 117 14.27 -8.04 -9.77
CA LEU A 117 12.97 -7.44 -9.47
C LEU A 117 12.96 -5.98 -9.88
N ARG A 118 11.82 -5.53 -10.40
CA ARG A 118 11.56 -4.12 -10.74
C ARG A 118 10.58 -3.56 -9.73
N PHE A 119 11.04 -2.65 -8.90
CA PHE A 119 10.22 -1.91 -7.94
C PHE A 119 9.83 -0.55 -8.50
N PHE A 120 8.60 -0.15 -8.22
CA PHE A 120 8.04 1.15 -8.54
C PHE A 120 7.52 1.80 -7.24
N MET A 121 7.84 3.08 -7.08
CA MET A 121 7.25 3.97 -6.09
C MET A 121 6.72 5.22 -6.80
N THR A 122 5.74 5.88 -6.19
CA THR A 122 5.27 7.20 -6.66
C THR A 122 5.45 8.22 -5.55
N TRP A 123 6.08 9.35 -5.87
CA TRP A 123 6.23 10.48 -4.95
C TRP A 123 5.76 11.76 -5.64
N ILE A 124 4.51 12.13 -5.39
CA ILE A 124 3.87 13.33 -5.98
C ILE A 124 4.02 14.55 -5.04
N SER A 125 4.48 14.33 -3.80
CA SER A 125 4.67 15.37 -2.80
C SER A 125 5.89 16.26 -3.10
N SER A 126 5.96 17.39 -2.40
CA SER A 126 7.13 18.29 -2.47
C SER A 126 8.39 17.60 -1.92
N LEU A 127 9.56 18.07 -2.34
CA LEU A 127 10.84 17.60 -1.78
C LEU A 127 10.97 17.94 -0.28
N HIS A 128 10.36 19.04 0.18
CA HIS A 128 10.37 19.46 1.59
C HIS A 128 9.63 18.48 2.51
N SER A 129 8.71 17.69 1.96
CA SER A 129 7.96 16.69 2.72
C SER A 129 8.69 15.34 2.79
N LEU A 130 9.82 15.18 2.09
CA LEU A 130 10.59 13.96 2.11
C LEU A 130 11.34 13.87 3.44
N SER A 131 11.14 12.78 4.17
CA SER A 131 11.76 12.57 5.47
C SER A 131 12.69 11.37 5.46
N HIS A 132 13.38 11.16 6.59
CA HIS A 132 14.18 9.96 6.81
C HIS A 132 13.35 8.67 6.71
N ARG A 133 12.03 8.71 6.94
CA ARG A 133 11.15 7.53 6.82
C ARG A 133 11.10 7.01 5.40
N GLU A 134 10.96 7.90 4.41
CA GLU A 134 10.94 7.51 2.99
C GLU A 134 12.32 6.99 2.55
N LEU A 135 13.41 7.57 3.05
CA LEU A 135 14.76 7.07 2.77
C LEU A 135 14.99 5.68 3.36
N LEU A 136 14.47 5.40 4.57
CA LEU A 136 14.49 4.08 5.18
C LEU A 136 13.70 3.05 4.35
N VAL A 137 12.60 3.47 3.72
CA VAL A 137 11.85 2.60 2.80
C VAL A 137 12.71 2.23 1.59
N ILE A 138 13.40 3.20 0.97
CA ILE A 138 14.35 2.93 -0.13
C ILE A 138 15.47 1.97 0.32
N GLU A 139 16.07 2.22 1.49
CA GLU A 139 17.09 1.35 2.07
C GLU A 139 16.56 -0.07 2.26
N SER A 140 15.36 -0.22 2.81
CA SER A 140 14.75 -1.52 3.09
C SER A 140 14.53 -2.37 1.83
N VAL A 141 14.22 -1.73 0.70
CA VAL A 141 14.10 -2.40 -0.62
C VAL A 141 15.43 -3.06 -0.98
N PHE A 142 16.52 -2.29 -0.96
CA PHE A 142 17.83 -2.78 -1.36
C PHE A 142 18.44 -3.74 -0.35
N LYS A 143 18.19 -3.54 0.95
CA LYS A 143 18.58 -4.48 2.01
C LYS A 143 17.97 -5.87 1.80
N SER A 144 16.69 -5.92 1.45
CA SER A 144 15.96 -7.19 1.26
C SER A 144 16.05 -7.75 -0.16
N ASN A 145 16.36 -6.90 -1.14
CA ASN A 145 16.45 -7.24 -2.56
C ASN A 145 17.65 -6.50 -3.21
N PRO A 146 18.90 -6.93 -2.94
CA PRO A 146 20.10 -6.17 -3.32
C PRO A 146 20.32 -6.03 -4.83
N LYS A 147 19.71 -6.90 -5.64
CA LYS A 147 19.73 -6.85 -7.12
C LYS A 147 18.43 -6.31 -7.71
N ALA A 148 17.67 -5.52 -6.96
CA ALA A 148 16.47 -4.86 -7.46
C ALA A 148 16.82 -3.60 -8.28
N CYS A 149 15.93 -3.26 -9.19
CA CYS A 149 15.85 -1.94 -9.80
C CYS A 149 14.72 -1.17 -9.12
N LEU A 150 14.98 0.05 -8.67
CA LEU A 150 13.94 0.92 -8.10
C LEU A 150 13.72 2.15 -9.00
N VAL A 151 12.49 2.31 -9.48
CA VAL A 151 12.03 3.50 -10.20
C VAL A 151 11.12 4.31 -9.28
N ILE A 152 11.50 5.54 -8.98
CA ILE A 152 10.65 6.48 -8.24
C ILE A 152 10.06 7.48 -9.24
N VAL A 153 8.75 7.36 -9.48
CA VAL A 153 8.02 8.29 -10.35
C VAL A 153 7.71 9.56 -9.57
N SER A 154 8.45 10.63 -9.88
CA SER A 154 8.42 11.87 -9.10
C SER A 154 9.05 13.03 -9.85
N THR A 155 8.32 14.14 -9.99
CA THR A 155 8.86 15.40 -10.49
C THR A 155 9.82 16.05 -9.50
N SER A 156 9.50 16.02 -8.20
CA SER A 156 10.29 16.70 -7.18
C SER A 156 11.64 16.01 -6.94
N LEU A 157 11.68 14.69 -7.05
CA LEU A 157 12.92 13.91 -6.93
C LEU A 157 13.71 13.80 -8.25
N ASP A 158 13.07 13.92 -9.42
CA ASP A 158 13.74 14.08 -10.73
C ASP A 158 14.21 15.55 -10.91
N SER A 159 15.05 16.00 -9.97
CA SER A 159 15.61 17.36 -9.92
C SER A 159 17.04 17.31 -9.37
N PRO A 160 17.89 18.33 -9.60
CA PRO A 160 19.25 18.36 -9.04
C PRO A 160 19.29 18.18 -7.51
N LYS A 161 18.33 18.78 -6.79
CA LYS A 161 18.21 18.62 -5.33
C LYS A 161 17.78 17.21 -4.94
N GLY A 162 16.80 16.62 -5.65
CA GLY A 162 16.39 15.23 -5.45
C GLY A 162 17.53 14.25 -5.70
N ASN A 163 18.31 14.47 -6.77
CA ASN A 163 19.49 13.67 -7.08
C ASN A 163 20.55 13.78 -5.99
N ALA A 164 20.77 14.96 -5.40
CA ALA A 164 21.69 15.11 -4.27
C ALA A 164 21.25 14.29 -3.05
N VAL A 165 19.94 14.25 -2.76
CA VAL A 165 19.38 13.45 -1.65
C VAL A 165 19.58 11.94 -1.89
N LEU A 166 19.43 11.48 -3.14
CA LEU A 166 19.49 10.06 -3.47
C LEU A 166 20.89 9.57 -3.88
N LYS A 167 21.85 10.50 -4.03
CA LYS A 167 23.26 10.21 -4.37
C LYS A 167 23.91 9.15 -3.49
N PRO A 168 23.67 9.07 -2.16
CA PRO A 168 24.24 8.01 -1.34
C PRO A 168 23.88 6.60 -1.83
N PHE A 169 22.64 6.37 -2.30
CA PHE A 169 22.24 5.06 -2.82
C PHE A 169 22.96 4.70 -4.12
N LEU A 170 23.12 5.70 -5.01
CA LEU A 170 23.83 5.52 -6.27
C LEU A 170 25.34 5.25 -6.05
N ASN A 171 25.95 5.95 -5.09
CA ASN A 171 27.35 5.73 -4.71
C ASN A 171 27.58 4.32 -4.13
N MET A 172 26.56 3.72 -3.50
CA MET A 172 26.61 2.33 -3.03
C MET A 172 26.37 1.29 -4.16
N GLY A 173 26.20 1.73 -5.40
CA GLY A 173 26.00 0.85 -6.56
C GLY A 173 24.57 0.33 -6.70
N PHE A 174 23.59 0.91 -6.01
CA PHE A 174 22.20 0.50 -6.16
C PHE A 174 21.57 1.03 -7.46
N ASN A 175 20.80 0.16 -8.13
CA ASN A 175 20.07 0.53 -9.35
C ASN A 175 18.82 1.32 -8.98
N LEU A 176 18.93 2.65 -8.97
CA LEU A 176 17.86 3.57 -8.63
C LEU A 176 17.77 4.69 -9.67
N ILE A 177 16.56 5.01 -10.11
CA ILE A 177 16.29 6.21 -10.91
C ILE A 177 15.06 6.96 -10.42
N THR A 178 15.09 8.28 -10.58
CA THR A 178 13.91 9.15 -10.46
C THR A 178 13.47 9.59 -11.85
N VAL A 179 12.17 9.61 -12.09
CA VAL A 179 11.63 10.04 -13.39
C VAL A 179 10.35 10.82 -13.19
N SER A 180 10.29 12.03 -13.75
CA SER A 180 9.08 12.84 -13.81
C SER A 180 8.00 12.13 -14.61
N PRO A 181 6.75 12.01 -14.11
CA PRO A 181 5.67 11.37 -14.86
C PRO A 181 5.31 12.16 -16.12
N ASP A 182 5.32 11.47 -17.26
CA ASP A 182 4.62 11.92 -18.48
C ASP A 182 3.26 11.22 -18.51
N PHE A 183 2.25 11.85 -17.92
CA PHE A 183 0.92 11.24 -17.77
C PHE A 183 0.28 10.89 -19.11
N ASP A 184 0.48 11.69 -20.16
CA ASP A 184 -0.05 11.41 -21.49
C ASP A 184 0.59 10.13 -22.05
N SER A 185 1.92 9.98 -21.96
CA SER A 185 2.61 8.76 -22.39
C SER A 185 2.27 7.55 -21.52
N ILE A 186 2.23 7.72 -20.19
CA ILE A 186 1.98 6.65 -19.22
C ILE A 186 0.55 6.13 -19.35
N PHE A 187 -0.44 6.98 -19.59
CA PHE A 187 -1.84 6.54 -19.65
C PHE A 187 -2.27 6.06 -21.03
N LYS A 188 -1.51 6.40 -22.08
CA LYS A 188 -1.82 6.02 -23.47
C LYS A 188 -2.19 4.54 -23.62
N HIS A 189 -3.25 4.28 -24.39
CA HIS A 189 -3.80 2.94 -24.67
C HIS A 189 -4.30 2.21 -23.42
N THR A 190 -4.85 2.95 -22.45
CA THR A 190 -5.52 2.39 -21.27
C THR A 190 -6.75 3.22 -20.93
N TYR A 191 -7.66 2.70 -20.10
CA TYR A 191 -8.80 3.49 -19.59
C TYR A 191 -8.38 4.73 -18.79
N ALA A 192 -7.16 4.77 -18.26
CA ALA A 192 -6.62 5.95 -17.58
C ALA A 192 -6.53 7.16 -18.51
N GLU A 193 -6.31 6.95 -19.81
CA GLU A 193 -6.21 8.01 -20.81
C GLU A 193 -7.54 8.79 -20.92
N THR A 194 -8.65 8.06 -21.00
CA THR A 194 -9.99 8.66 -21.08
C THR A 194 -10.31 9.46 -19.82
N TRP A 195 -10.03 8.91 -18.63
CA TRP A 195 -10.21 9.61 -17.37
C TRP A 195 -9.35 10.87 -17.29
N PHE A 196 -8.07 10.77 -17.65
CA PHE A 196 -7.13 11.88 -17.58
C PHE A 196 -7.46 13.00 -18.56
N ASN A 197 -7.89 12.67 -19.78
CA ASN A 197 -8.37 13.66 -20.75
C ASN A 197 -9.61 14.39 -20.25
N ARG A 198 -10.60 13.67 -19.69
CA ARG A 198 -11.78 14.30 -19.09
C ARG A 198 -11.42 15.17 -17.88
N LEU A 199 -10.44 14.77 -17.07
CA LEU A 199 -9.93 15.61 -15.99
C LEU A 199 -9.31 16.91 -16.53
N LYS A 200 -8.46 16.84 -17.56
CA LYS A 200 -7.82 18.01 -18.19
C LYS A 200 -8.84 18.98 -18.80
N THR A 201 -9.94 18.49 -19.37
CA THR A 201 -11.00 19.34 -19.94
C THR A 201 -12.00 19.85 -18.90
N GLY A 202 -11.91 19.39 -17.64
CA GLY A 202 -12.83 19.77 -16.57
C GLY A 202 -14.16 19.00 -16.58
N ASN A 203 -14.25 17.88 -17.30
CA ASN A 203 -15.44 17.03 -17.40
C ASN A 203 -15.50 15.96 -16.29
N ILE A 204 -14.56 15.99 -15.34
CA ILE A 204 -14.53 15.20 -14.12
C ILE A 204 -14.22 16.14 -12.96
N ASN A 205 -15.04 16.08 -11.91
CA ASN A 205 -14.73 16.73 -10.65
C ASN A 205 -13.68 15.89 -9.90
N PRO A 206 -12.46 16.41 -9.63
CA PRO A 206 -11.44 15.67 -8.91
C PRO A 206 -11.75 15.48 -7.42
N GLY A 207 -12.76 16.18 -6.90
CA GLY A 207 -13.30 16.06 -5.55
C GLY A 207 -12.42 16.61 -4.43
N GLU A 208 -12.80 16.29 -3.19
CA GLU A 208 -12.14 16.76 -1.96
C GLU A 208 -10.88 15.97 -1.58
N VAL A 209 -10.80 14.69 -1.96
CA VAL A 209 -9.60 13.87 -1.75
C VAL A 209 -8.50 14.38 -2.68
N SER A 210 -7.30 14.58 -2.12
CA SER A 210 -6.13 15.06 -2.86
C SER A 210 -5.98 14.43 -4.24
N LEU A 211 -5.94 15.26 -5.28
CA LEU A 211 -5.73 14.82 -6.65
C LEU A 211 -4.40 14.08 -6.80
N GLY A 212 -3.36 14.49 -6.06
CA GLY A 212 -2.08 13.77 -6.02
C GLY A 212 -2.24 12.34 -5.48
N GLN A 213 -3.07 12.14 -4.44
CA GLN A 213 -3.35 10.80 -3.92
C GLN A 213 -4.10 9.95 -4.95
N ASN A 214 -5.10 10.51 -5.63
CA ASN A 214 -5.83 9.82 -6.68
C ASN A 214 -4.94 9.49 -7.90
N LEU A 215 -4.04 10.39 -8.29
CA LEU A 215 -3.05 10.14 -9.33
C LEU A 215 -2.06 9.02 -8.93
N SER A 216 -1.62 8.97 -7.67
CA SER A 216 -0.79 7.87 -7.18
C SER A 216 -1.54 6.52 -7.22
N ASN A 217 -2.82 6.52 -6.84
CA ASN A 217 -3.68 5.33 -6.96
C ASN A 217 -3.82 4.84 -8.41
N LEU A 218 -3.83 5.73 -9.39
CA LEU A 218 -3.90 5.35 -10.80
C LEU A 218 -2.53 4.93 -11.35
N LEU A 219 -1.49 5.71 -11.07
CA LEU A 219 -0.12 5.45 -11.54
C LEU A 219 0.37 4.06 -11.13
N ARG A 220 0.14 3.65 -9.88
CA ARG A 220 0.59 2.32 -9.41
C ARG A 220 0.01 1.17 -10.24
N LEU A 221 -1.25 1.30 -10.66
CA LEU A 221 -1.93 0.30 -11.48
C LEU A 221 -1.39 0.31 -12.91
N VAL A 222 -1.23 1.50 -13.50
CA VAL A 222 -0.79 1.64 -14.89
C VAL A 222 0.68 1.29 -15.06
N LEU A 223 1.54 1.63 -14.10
CA LEU A 223 2.96 1.27 -14.10
C LEU A 223 3.11 -0.26 -14.09
N LEU A 224 2.41 -0.96 -13.20
CA LEU A 224 2.44 -2.42 -13.19
C LEU A 224 1.84 -3.01 -14.48
N TYR A 225 0.76 -2.42 -15.00
CA TYR A 225 0.17 -2.92 -16.25
C TYR A 225 1.15 -2.83 -17.42
N LYS A 226 1.89 -1.72 -17.51
CA LYS A 226 2.84 -1.47 -18.62
C LYS A 226 4.21 -2.12 -18.42
N TYR A 227 4.66 -2.35 -17.20
CA TYR A 227 6.05 -2.76 -16.95
C TYR A 227 6.19 -4.04 -16.12
N GLY A 228 5.10 -4.51 -15.49
CA GLY A 228 5.13 -5.58 -14.50
C GLY A 228 5.95 -5.23 -13.27
N GLY A 229 6.18 -6.21 -12.40
CA GLY A 229 7.06 -6.08 -11.23
C GLY A 229 6.29 -5.79 -9.94
N VAL A 230 6.89 -4.97 -9.09
CA VAL A 230 6.44 -4.69 -7.73
C VAL A 230 6.13 -3.20 -7.60
N TYR A 231 4.97 -2.86 -7.07
CA TYR A 231 4.68 -1.52 -6.57
C TYR A 231 4.64 -1.55 -5.05
N ILE A 232 5.26 -0.55 -4.42
CA ILE A 232 5.11 -0.27 -2.99
C ILE A 232 4.89 1.23 -2.74
N ASP A 233 4.04 1.56 -1.77
CA ASP A 233 3.92 2.92 -1.24
C ASP A 233 5.23 3.32 -0.51
N THR A 234 5.50 4.63 -0.45
CA THR A 234 6.76 5.18 0.13
C THR A 234 6.83 5.11 1.65
N ASP A 235 5.86 4.47 2.28
CA ASP A 235 5.74 4.20 3.71
C ASP A 235 5.61 2.69 3.99
N VAL A 236 6.08 1.84 3.06
CA VAL A 236 6.13 0.38 3.21
C VAL A 236 7.57 -0.08 3.40
N ILE A 237 7.90 -0.53 4.61
CA ILE A 237 9.23 -1.08 4.94
C ILE A 237 9.30 -2.54 4.48
N VAL A 238 10.25 -2.85 3.60
CA VAL A 238 10.47 -4.21 3.09
C VAL A 238 11.39 -4.99 4.04
N LEU A 239 10.92 -6.15 4.49
CA LEU A 239 11.62 -7.00 5.47
C LEU A 239 12.20 -8.28 4.86
N LYS A 240 11.66 -8.74 3.73
CA LYS A 240 12.07 -9.98 3.06
C LYS A 240 12.11 -9.82 1.56
N SER A 241 12.81 -10.74 0.89
CA SER A 241 12.85 -10.76 -0.56
C SER A 241 11.48 -11.06 -1.17
N PHE A 242 11.17 -10.40 -2.28
CA PHE A 242 9.93 -10.58 -3.04
C PHE A 242 10.11 -11.56 -4.23
N ASN A 243 11.28 -12.23 -4.35
CA ASN A 243 11.60 -13.08 -5.49
C ASN A 243 10.58 -14.21 -5.76
N ASN A 244 9.91 -14.69 -4.71
CA ASN A 244 8.95 -15.79 -4.80
C ASN A 244 7.48 -15.31 -4.88
N LEU A 245 7.26 -14.01 -5.11
CA LEU A 245 5.93 -13.43 -5.24
C LEU A 245 5.64 -13.14 -6.70
N SER A 246 4.48 -13.59 -7.18
CA SER A 246 3.95 -13.26 -8.50
C SER A 246 2.43 -13.17 -8.44
N ASN A 247 1.88 -12.16 -9.10
CA ASN A 247 0.44 -11.88 -9.14
C ASN A 247 -0.23 -11.90 -7.76
N VAL A 248 0.35 -11.14 -6.81
CA VAL A 248 -0.15 -11.04 -5.43
C VAL A 248 -0.71 -9.66 -5.09
N ILE A 249 -1.76 -9.67 -4.28
CA ILE A 249 -2.33 -8.51 -3.60
C ILE A 249 -2.55 -8.84 -2.12
N GLY A 250 -2.36 -7.88 -1.22
CA GLY A 250 -2.55 -8.10 0.20
C GLY A 250 -3.96 -7.78 0.70
N ALA A 251 -4.47 -8.63 1.57
CA ALA A 251 -5.62 -8.31 2.41
C ALA A 251 -5.21 -7.37 3.54
N GLN A 252 -5.81 -6.19 3.61
CA GLN A 252 -5.66 -5.27 4.75
C GLN A 252 -6.39 -5.81 5.98
N SER A 253 -7.60 -6.35 5.79
CA SER A 253 -8.42 -6.90 6.87
C SER A 253 -9.03 -8.24 6.46
N MET A 254 -9.16 -9.14 7.43
CA MET A 254 -9.61 -10.51 7.22
C MET A 254 -10.32 -11.02 8.46
N ASN A 255 -11.43 -11.75 8.26
CA ASN A 255 -12.08 -12.47 9.34
C ASN A 255 -11.17 -13.64 9.78
N ILE A 256 -10.93 -13.72 11.09
CA ILE A 256 -9.96 -14.67 11.66
C ILE A 256 -10.44 -16.11 11.55
N GLU A 257 -11.75 -16.33 11.65
CA GLU A 257 -12.38 -17.66 11.65
C GLU A 257 -12.55 -18.17 10.22
N THR A 258 -13.22 -17.40 9.36
CA THR A 258 -13.54 -17.83 7.99
C THR A 258 -12.38 -17.69 7.01
N LYS A 259 -11.32 -16.97 7.40
CA LYS A 259 -10.19 -16.57 6.53
C LYS A 259 -10.62 -15.75 5.30
N THR A 260 -11.84 -15.23 5.29
CA THR A 260 -12.33 -14.35 4.23
C THR A 260 -11.82 -12.92 4.45
N TRP A 261 -11.16 -12.36 3.44
CA TRP A 261 -10.76 -10.95 3.48
C TRP A 261 -11.99 -10.04 3.35
N SER A 262 -11.97 -8.89 4.02
CA SER A 262 -13.02 -7.86 3.90
C SER A 262 -12.53 -6.59 3.18
N ARG A 263 -11.22 -6.35 3.20
CA ARG A 263 -10.58 -5.24 2.48
C ARG A 263 -9.25 -5.70 1.91
N LEU A 264 -9.06 -5.45 0.62
CA LEU A 264 -7.75 -5.49 -0.03
C LEU A 264 -7.17 -4.09 -0.09
N ASN A 265 -5.85 -4.01 -0.23
CA ASN A 265 -5.15 -2.74 -0.32
C ASN A 265 -4.13 -2.77 -1.47
N ASN A 266 -3.92 -1.62 -2.09
CA ASN A 266 -3.08 -1.41 -3.26
C ASN A 266 -1.76 -0.69 -2.92
N ALA A 267 -1.37 -0.66 -1.65
CA ALA A 267 -0.07 -0.15 -1.19
C ALA A 267 1.08 -1.11 -1.49
N VAL A 268 0.78 -2.41 -1.69
CA VAL A 268 1.72 -3.41 -2.18
C VAL A 268 1.03 -4.24 -3.25
N LEU A 269 1.61 -4.28 -4.45
CA LEU A 269 1.10 -5.04 -5.59
C LEU A 269 2.28 -5.70 -6.30
N VAL A 270 2.18 -6.99 -6.61
CA VAL A 270 3.18 -7.69 -7.43
C VAL A 270 2.47 -8.36 -8.58
N PHE A 271 2.73 -7.95 -9.81
CA PHE A 271 2.00 -8.47 -10.96
C PHE A 271 2.87 -8.54 -12.20
N ASP A 272 2.56 -9.52 -13.04
CA ASP A 272 3.12 -9.60 -14.36
C ASP A 272 2.64 -8.44 -15.24
N LYS A 273 3.46 -8.09 -16.22
CA LYS A 273 3.11 -7.09 -17.23
C LYS A 273 1.84 -7.52 -17.96
N HIS A 274 0.92 -6.57 -18.17
CA HIS A 274 -0.38 -6.77 -18.80
C HIS A 274 -1.36 -7.73 -18.09
N HIS A 275 -1.15 -8.00 -16.79
CA HIS A 275 -2.06 -8.90 -16.06
C HIS A 275 -3.53 -8.41 -16.15
N PRO A 276 -4.52 -9.26 -16.51
CA PRO A 276 -5.91 -8.86 -16.75
C PRO A 276 -6.57 -8.16 -15.55
N LEU A 277 -6.16 -8.52 -14.33
CA LEU A 277 -6.67 -7.88 -13.12
C LEU A 277 -6.28 -6.40 -13.03
N LEU A 278 -5.06 -6.03 -13.44
CA LEU A 278 -4.61 -4.63 -13.48
C LEU A 278 -5.43 -3.83 -14.49
N TYR A 279 -5.72 -4.40 -15.66
CA TYR A 279 -6.60 -3.79 -16.64
C TYR A 279 -7.99 -3.51 -16.06
N LYS A 280 -8.56 -4.46 -15.32
CA LYS A 280 -9.85 -4.27 -14.62
C LYS A 280 -9.78 -3.22 -13.51
N PHE A 281 -8.68 -3.11 -12.78
CA PHE A 281 -8.50 -2.03 -11.81
C PHE A 281 -8.46 -0.65 -12.48
N ILE A 282 -7.70 -0.50 -13.57
CA ILE A 282 -7.60 0.77 -14.32
C ILE A 282 -8.96 1.13 -14.93
N GLN A 283 -9.69 0.14 -15.46
CA GLN A 283 -11.04 0.31 -15.98
C GLN A 283 -12.01 0.79 -14.88
N GLU A 284 -12.03 0.12 -13.73
CA GLU A 284 -12.89 0.51 -12.60
C GLU A 284 -12.57 1.93 -12.11
N PHE A 285 -11.28 2.29 -12.04
CA PHE A 285 -10.86 3.64 -11.65
C PHE A 285 -11.47 4.68 -12.58
N ALA A 286 -11.30 4.50 -13.89
CA ALA A 286 -11.77 5.46 -14.88
C ALA A 286 -13.29 5.60 -14.93
N LEU A 287 -14.02 4.50 -14.74
CA LEU A 287 -15.49 4.46 -14.86
C LEU A 287 -16.20 4.90 -13.59
N THR A 288 -15.63 4.61 -12.42
CA THR A 288 -16.31 4.80 -11.13
C THR A 288 -15.64 5.85 -10.25
N PHE A 289 -14.72 6.64 -10.81
CA PHE A 289 -13.97 7.65 -10.06
C PHE A 289 -14.90 8.52 -9.21
N ASP A 290 -14.63 8.57 -7.91
CA ASP A 290 -15.29 9.47 -6.97
C ASP A 290 -14.21 10.14 -6.11
N GLY A 291 -13.90 11.38 -6.47
CA GLY A 291 -12.90 12.18 -5.78
C GLY A 291 -13.30 12.61 -4.37
N ASN A 292 -14.56 12.45 -3.97
CA ASN A 292 -15.05 12.89 -2.65
C ASN A 292 -14.99 11.78 -1.60
N LYS A 293 -14.82 10.53 -2.02
CA LYS A 293 -14.84 9.38 -1.10
C LYS A 293 -13.44 8.84 -0.85
N TRP A 294 -12.97 8.97 0.40
CA TRP A 294 -11.68 8.42 0.78
C TRP A 294 -11.63 6.91 0.56
N GLY A 295 -10.52 6.42 0.00
CA GLY A 295 -10.29 5.00 -0.25
C GLY A 295 -11.09 4.42 -1.44
N HIS A 296 -12.10 5.13 -1.95
CA HIS A 296 -12.97 4.66 -3.03
C HIS A 296 -12.20 4.28 -4.29
N ASN A 297 -11.19 5.08 -4.65
CA ASN A 297 -10.34 4.90 -5.83
C ASN A 297 -9.06 4.07 -5.56
N GLY A 298 -8.92 3.52 -4.35
CA GLY A 298 -7.75 2.74 -3.93
C GLY A 298 -8.15 1.40 -3.31
N PRO A 299 -8.03 1.20 -1.98
CA PRO A 299 -8.38 -0.06 -1.32
C PRO A 299 -9.80 -0.59 -1.63
N TYR A 300 -10.80 0.29 -1.70
CA TYR A 300 -12.18 -0.12 -2.00
C TYR A 300 -12.34 -0.54 -3.46
N LEU A 301 -11.68 0.16 -4.39
CA LEU A 301 -11.67 -0.19 -5.81
C LEU A 301 -11.11 -1.59 -6.05
N VAL A 302 -9.92 -1.89 -5.51
CA VAL A 302 -9.30 -3.20 -5.74
C VAL A 302 -10.12 -4.31 -5.08
N SER A 303 -10.74 -4.03 -3.93
CA SER A 303 -11.66 -4.96 -3.27
C SER A 303 -12.90 -5.27 -4.12
N ARG A 304 -13.55 -4.24 -4.69
CA ARG A 304 -14.73 -4.42 -5.56
C ARG A 304 -14.41 -5.22 -6.81
N VAL A 305 -13.27 -4.94 -7.44
CA VAL A 305 -12.86 -5.65 -8.65
C VAL A 305 -12.51 -7.09 -8.33
N VAL A 306 -11.68 -7.36 -7.31
CA VAL A 306 -11.33 -8.72 -6.91
C VAL A 306 -12.58 -9.50 -6.53
N GLY A 307 -13.46 -8.95 -5.69
CA GLY A 307 -14.71 -9.60 -5.31
C GLY A 307 -15.62 -9.99 -6.48
N ARG A 308 -15.60 -9.22 -7.58
CA ARG A 308 -16.34 -9.55 -8.81
C ARG A 308 -15.69 -10.63 -9.66
N VAL A 309 -14.36 -10.77 -9.63
CA VAL A 309 -13.62 -11.71 -10.50
C VAL A 309 -13.17 -12.98 -9.79
N THR A 310 -13.25 -13.03 -8.46
CA THR A 310 -13.03 -14.28 -7.70
C THR A 310 -13.90 -15.39 -8.27
N ASN A 311 -13.32 -16.58 -8.45
CA ASN A 311 -13.95 -17.75 -9.07
C ASN A 311 -14.32 -17.59 -10.56
N ARG A 312 -13.83 -16.56 -11.25
CA ARG A 312 -13.95 -16.46 -12.71
C ARG A 312 -12.65 -16.92 -13.38
N PRO A 313 -12.74 -17.68 -14.48
CA PRO A 313 -11.55 -18.08 -15.25
C PRO A 313 -10.86 -16.83 -15.84
N GLY A 314 -9.55 -16.94 -16.07
CA GLY A 314 -8.74 -15.89 -16.72
C GLY A 314 -8.10 -14.85 -15.79
N PHE A 315 -8.24 -15.00 -14.47
CA PHE A 315 -7.56 -14.14 -13.48
C PHE A 315 -6.74 -15.01 -12.51
N ASN A 316 -5.44 -15.17 -12.75
CA ASN A 316 -4.56 -15.90 -11.85
C ASN A 316 -3.89 -14.94 -10.86
N PHE A 317 -4.33 -14.94 -9.61
CA PHE A 317 -3.71 -14.12 -8.56
C PHE A 317 -3.91 -14.76 -7.19
N THR A 318 -3.05 -14.39 -6.25
CA THR A 318 -3.16 -14.82 -4.84
C THR A 318 -3.42 -13.61 -3.95
N VAL A 319 -4.40 -13.76 -3.05
CA VAL A 319 -4.58 -12.81 -1.95
C VAL A 319 -3.76 -13.27 -0.75
N LEU A 320 -2.75 -12.50 -0.38
CA LEU A 320 -1.94 -12.78 0.81
C LEU A 320 -2.64 -12.25 2.07
N PRO A 321 -2.55 -12.96 3.20
CA PRO A 321 -3.22 -12.55 4.43
C PRO A 321 -2.58 -11.30 5.04
N PRO A 322 -3.26 -10.58 5.96
CA PRO A 322 -2.75 -9.34 6.54
C PRO A 322 -1.31 -9.40 7.08
N PRO A 323 -0.86 -10.47 7.76
CA PRO A 323 0.52 -10.55 8.24
C PRO A 323 1.59 -10.41 7.15
N ALA A 324 1.29 -10.64 5.86
CA ALA A 324 2.26 -10.53 4.78
C ALA A 324 2.75 -9.08 4.56
N PHE A 325 1.83 -8.10 4.57
CA PHE A 325 2.13 -6.68 4.26
C PHE A 325 1.53 -5.67 5.25
N TYR A 326 0.46 -6.06 5.95
CA TYR A 326 -0.32 -5.22 6.86
C TYR A 326 -0.42 -5.86 8.26
N PRO A 327 0.72 -6.20 8.91
CA PRO A 327 0.68 -6.91 10.18
C PRO A 327 0.10 -6.08 11.32
N VAL A 328 -0.01 -4.75 11.16
CA VAL A 328 -0.69 -3.83 12.07
C VAL A 328 -1.68 -3.00 11.28
N ASP A 329 -2.94 -3.03 11.73
CA ASP A 329 -4.01 -2.23 11.14
C ASP A 329 -3.75 -0.73 11.33
N TRP A 330 -4.24 0.07 10.37
CA TRP A 330 -4.08 1.52 10.37
C TRP A 330 -4.58 2.18 11.66
N SER A 331 -5.62 1.65 12.29
CA SER A 331 -6.17 2.16 13.57
C SER A 331 -5.23 1.94 14.75
N ARG A 332 -4.34 0.94 14.65
CA ARG A 332 -3.42 0.53 15.72
C ARG A 332 -1.96 0.85 15.41
N ILE A 333 -1.65 1.44 14.26
CA ILE A 333 -0.28 1.61 13.80
C ILE A 333 0.61 2.41 14.76
N ARG A 334 0.02 3.38 15.47
CA ARG A 334 0.73 4.19 16.47
C ARG A 334 1.38 3.34 17.57
N SER A 335 0.87 2.12 17.82
CA SER A 335 1.47 1.19 18.79
C SER A 335 2.87 0.70 18.40
N LEU A 336 3.27 0.80 17.13
CA LEU A 336 4.64 0.46 16.71
C LEU A 336 5.66 1.57 16.99
N PHE A 337 5.20 2.77 17.36
CA PHE A 337 6.06 3.94 17.58
C PHE A 337 6.18 4.31 19.05
N ARG A 338 5.43 3.64 19.94
CA ARG A 338 5.44 3.90 21.37
C ARG A 338 6.39 2.95 22.10
N GLY A 339 7.14 3.51 23.04
CA GLY A 339 8.02 2.76 23.93
C GLY A 339 7.19 1.97 24.95
N PRO A 340 7.71 0.86 25.48
CA PRO A 340 6.97 0.09 26.46
C PRO A 340 6.97 0.80 27.83
N ASN A 341 5.79 1.13 28.36
CA ASN A 341 5.68 1.79 29.66
C ASN A 341 5.76 0.81 30.85
N ASN A 342 5.70 -0.50 30.60
CA ASN A 342 5.81 -1.55 31.61
C ASN A 342 6.20 -2.90 30.99
N GLY A 343 6.52 -3.90 31.83
CA GLY A 343 6.96 -5.23 31.37
C GLY A 343 5.95 -5.96 30.47
N ILE A 344 4.65 -5.78 30.68
CA ILE A 344 3.59 -6.39 29.85
C ILE A 344 3.64 -5.82 28.43
N GLN A 345 3.81 -4.49 28.30
CA GLN A 345 3.95 -3.83 27.00
C GLN A 345 5.26 -4.22 26.31
N SER A 346 6.36 -4.34 27.05
CA SER A 346 7.64 -4.83 26.52
C SER A 346 7.49 -6.22 25.90
N ASP A 347 6.86 -7.15 26.63
CA ASP A 347 6.64 -8.50 26.14
C ASP A 347 5.66 -8.57 24.96
N TRP A 348 4.63 -7.72 24.96
CA TRP A 348 3.72 -7.61 23.83
C TRP A 348 4.46 -7.10 22.58
N LEU A 349 5.24 -6.03 22.69
CA LEU A 349 6.00 -5.44 21.59
C LEU A 349 7.02 -6.45 21.04
N ARG A 350 7.78 -7.11 21.92
CA ARG A 350 8.72 -8.17 21.54
C ARG A 350 8.03 -9.28 20.76
N ARG A 351 6.93 -9.85 21.27
CA ARG A 351 6.17 -10.90 20.57
C ARG A 351 5.61 -10.40 19.24
N LYS A 352 5.20 -9.14 19.17
CA LYS A 352 4.68 -8.52 17.96
C LYS A 352 5.77 -8.38 16.89
N LEU A 353 6.95 -7.88 17.26
CA LEU A 353 8.11 -7.74 16.38
C LEU A 353 8.59 -9.11 15.89
N GLU A 354 8.67 -10.11 16.76
CA GLU A 354 9.01 -11.48 16.37
C GLU A 354 8.00 -12.07 15.36
N LYS A 355 6.71 -11.82 15.56
CA LYS A 355 5.68 -12.22 14.59
C LYS A 355 5.86 -11.53 13.24
N ILE A 356 6.15 -10.23 13.24
CA ILE A 356 6.41 -9.44 12.03
C ILE A 356 7.63 -10.00 11.30
N ARG A 357 8.77 -10.16 11.98
CA ARG A 357 10.00 -10.73 11.41
C ARG A 357 9.75 -12.10 10.79
N ARG A 358 8.98 -12.97 11.46
CA ARG A 358 8.69 -14.32 10.98
C ARG A 358 7.72 -14.36 9.81
N GLN A 359 6.68 -13.51 9.79
CA GLN A 359 5.56 -13.69 8.86
C GLN A 359 5.47 -12.64 7.74
N SER A 360 6.06 -11.47 7.94
CA SER A 360 5.87 -10.33 7.06
C SER A 360 6.95 -10.24 5.98
N TYR A 361 6.52 -9.98 4.76
CA TYR A 361 7.38 -9.51 3.68
C TYR A 361 7.63 -8.01 3.78
N ALA A 362 6.63 -7.26 4.26
CA ALA A 362 6.73 -5.83 4.47
C ALA A 362 5.80 -5.35 5.60
N VAL A 363 6.01 -4.11 6.04
CA VAL A 363 5.17 -3.41 7.02
C VAL A 363 4.76 -2.06 6.44
N HIS A 364 3.45 -1.88 6.21
CA HIS A 364 2.89 -0.58 5.88
C HIS A 364 2.78 0.30 7.13
N LEU A 365 3.39 1.49 7.10
CA LEU A 365 3.45 2.42 8.22
C LEU A 365 2.25 3.38 8.27
N TRP A 366 1.39 3.40 7.26
CA TRP A 366 0.17 4.22 7.21
C TRP A 366 0.48 5.70 7.53
N ASN A 367 1.34 6.36 6.75
CA ASN A 367 1.86 7.70 7.06
C ASN A 367 0.77 8.76 7.30
N ARG A 368 -0.43 8.59 6.74
CA ARG A 368 -1.59 9.45 7.09
C ARG A 368 -1.87 9.47 8.60
N GLN A 369 -1.63 8.36 9.29
CA GLN A 369 -1.87 8.18 10.73
C GLN A 369 -0.61 8.28 11.59
N SER A 370 0.56 8.03 11.01
CA SER A 370 1.81 7.82 11.77
C SER A 370 2.93 8.82 11.49
N LYS A 371 2.84 9.65 10.45
CA LYS A 371 3.96 10.52 10.01
C LYS A 371 4.47 11.46 11.11
N ASP A 372 3.56 11.96 11.95
CA ASP A 372 3.85 12.93 13.00
C ASP A 372 4.13 12.26 14.36
N VAL A 373 4.10 10.93 14.41
CA VAL A 373 4.35 10.17 15.65
C VAL A 373 5.86 9.98 15.81
N ARG A 374 6.42 10.41 16.93
CA ARG A 374 7.83 10.17 17.25
C ARG A 374 8.02 8.71 17.63
N VAL A 375 9.17 8.14 17.26
CA VAL A 375 9.59 6.84 17.79
C VAL A 375 10.09 7.09 19.21
N GLU A 376 9.42 6.49 20.18
CA GLU A 376 9.86 6.43 21.57
C GLU A 376 10.79 5.21 21.76
N GLU A 377 11.77 5.34 22.66
CA GLU A 377 12.73 4.26 22.98
C GLU A 377 12.17 3.25 23.98
#